data_AF-A0A7X3VGS5-F1
#
_entry.id   AF-A0A7X3VGS5-F1
#
_cell.length_a   1.000
_cell.length_b   1.000
_cell.length_c   1.000
_cell.angle_alpha   90.00
_cell.angle_beta   90.00
_cell.angle_gamma   90.00
#
_symmetry.space_group_name_H-M   'P 1'
#
loop_
_entity.id
_entity.type
_entity.pdbx_description
1 polymer ?
#
loop_
_entity_poly.entity_id
_entity_poly.type
_entity_poly.pdbx_seq_one_letter_code
_entity_poly.pdbx_strand_id
1 'polypeptide(L)'
;MDKGSFISPLVICFATACLGSTLMAFEITSGLAGHQVLQRGVDGTASVTLKGRSSQAGSLRVSVVRGKHQLRLAGFADRPLARIQAGGWTARLSGLPTGGPYRLRFFVVNDAGAELAAHDVEQVLVGDVWVLAGQSNMVGRAELENVEKPHELVHVFRPEGGWEQAKEPLHERRERNNMVIGAGLGLPFAKEMVRRTNVPVGLIPTA
;
A
#
# COMPACT_ATOMS: atom_id res chain seq x y z
N MET A 1 -1.70 -20.33 76.48
CA MET A 1 -2.86 -19.41 76.34
C MET A 1 -2.67 -18.64 75.05
N ASP A 2 -3.71 -18.63 74.23
CA ASP A 2 -3.80 -18.28 72.81
C ASP A 2 -2.94 -17.12 72.29
N LYS A 3 -2.53 -17.26 71.02
CA LYS A 3 -2.85 -16.28 69.96
C LYS A 3 -2.52 -16.79 68.55
N GLY A 4 -3.58 -17.25 67.86
CA GLY A 4 -4.00 -16.69 66.56
C GLY A 4 -3.18 -17.00 65.32
N SER A 5 -3.54 -18.07 64.62
CA SER A 5 -3.25 -18.27 63.19
C SER A 5 -4.09 -17.28 62.37
N PHE A 6 -3.44 -16.38 61.63
CA PHE A 6 -4.08 -15.49 60.66
C PHE A 6 -4.11 -16.16 59.28
N ILE A 7 -5.29 -16.60 58.85
CA ILE A 7 -5.56 -16.99 57.47
C ILE A 7 -5.95 -15.73 56.70
N SER A 8 -5.13 -15.32 55.75
CA SER A 8 -5.41 -14.21 54.83
C SER A 8 -6.29 -14.71 53.67
N PRO A 9 -7.45 -14.09 53.38
CA PRO A 9 -8.23 -14.47 52.21
C PRO A 9 -7.63 -13.82 50.96
N LEU A 10 -7.12 -14.65 50.06
CA LEU A 10 -6.71 -14.26 48.72
C LEU A 10 -7.95 -13.83 47.92
N VAL A 11 -8.16 -12.52 47.77
CA VAL A 11 -9.17 -11.97 46.86
C VAL A 11 -8.64 -12.09 45.44
N ILE A 12 -9.13 -13.07 44.69
CA ILE A 12 -8.87 -13.19 43.26
C ILE A 12 -9.83 -12.23 42.53
N CYS A 13 -9.35 -11.02 42.24
CA CYS A 13 -10.00 -10.13 41.28
C CYS A 13 -9.88 -10.73 39.88
N PHE A 14 -10.98 -11.29 39.35
CA PHE A 14 -11.11 -11.54 37.92
C PHE A 14 -11.22 -10.18 37.22
N ALA A 15 -10.08 -9.66 36.75
CA ALA A 15 -10.09 -8.59 35.76
C ALA A 15 -10.57 -9.20 34.44
N THR A 16 -11.84 -8.99 34.12
CA THR A 16 -12.39 -9.29 32.79
C THR A 16 -11.66 -8.40 31.80
N ALA A 17 -10.63 -8.93 31.16
CA ALA A 17 -10.01 -8.30 30.01
C ALA A 17 -11.03 -8.30 28.88
N CYS A 18 -11.82 -7.22 28.80
CA CYS A 18 -12.51 -6.87 27.56
C CYS A 18 -11.41 -6.70 26.52
N LEU A 19 -11.19 -7.73 25.70
CA LEU A 19 -10.55 -7.61 24.39
C LEU A 19 -11.47 -6.74 23.54
N GLY A 20 -11.49 -5.44 23.84
CA GLY A 20 -12.05 -4.44 22.96
C GLY A 20 -11.26 -4.54 21.67
N SER A 21 -11.92 -4.96 20.60
CA SER A 21 -11.41 -4.72 19.26
C SER A 21 -11.03 -3.24 19.21
N THR A 22 -9.74 -2.94 19.12
CA THR A 22 -9.30 -1.60 18.73
C THR A 22 -9.82 -1.40 17.32
N LEU A 23 -11.04 -0.86 17.21
CA LEU A 23 -11.56 -0.28 15.99
C LEU A 23 -10.46 0.66 15.48
N MET A 24 -9.89 0.34 14.33
CA MET A 24 -8.90 1.16 13.66
C MET A 24 -9.44 2.59 13.59
N ALA A 25 -8.79 3.53 14.29
CA ALA A 25 -9.31 4.89 14.45
C ALA A 25 -9.38 5.66 13.11
N PHE A 26 -8.59 5.22 12.13
CA PHE A 26 -8.55 5.75 10.78
C PHE A 26 -8.06 4.65 9.81
N GLU A 27 -8.75 4.48 8.69
CA GLU A 27 -8.39 3.53 7.65
C GLU A 27 -8.66 4.11 6.25
N ILE A 28 -7.82 3.73 5.29
CA ILE A 28 -8.07 3.92 3.85
C ILE A 28 -8.63 2.62 3.32
N THR A 29 -9.80 2.67 2.68
CA THR A 29 -10.51 1.49 2.16
C THR A 29 -10.48 1.41 0.64
N SER A 30 -10.15 2.51 -0.05
CA SER A 30 -10.08 2.55 -1.52
C SER A 30 -9.20 3.69 -2.02
N GLY A 31 -8.70 3.54 -3.24
CA GLY A 31 -7.90 4.52 -3.97
C GLY A 31 -6.41 4.24 -3.90
N LEU A 32 -5.89 3.88 -2.73
CA LEU A 32 -4.46 3.67 -2.51
C LEU A 32 -4.20 2.37 -1.75
N ALA A 33 -3.19 1.62 -2.20
CA ALA A 33 -2.68 0.42 -1.54
C ALA A 33 -1.14 0.46 -1.45
N GLY A 34 -0.58 -0.32 -0.52
CA GLY A 34 0.86 -0.52 -0.45
C GLY A 34 1.37 -1.13 -1.75
N HIS A 35 2.62 -0.82 -2.13
CA HIS A 35 3.24 -1.27 -3.39
C HIS A 35 2.52 -0.81 -4.68
N GLN A 36 1.49 0.02 -4.62
CA GLN A 36 0.77 0.41 -5.83
C GLN A 36 1.62 1.30 -6.75
N VAL A 37 1.53 1.07 -8.06
CA VAL A 37 1.97 2.04 -9.07
C VAL A 37 0.78 2.86 -9.52
N LEU A 38 0.77 4.15 -9.20
CA LEU A 38 -0.20 5.10 -9.71
C LEU A 38 0.21 5.54 -11.12
N GLN A 39 -0.73 5.49 -12.07
CA GLN A 39 -0.52 6.00 -13.41
C GLN A 39 -0.26 7.51 -13.35
N ARG A 40 0.89 7.94 -13.88
CA ARG A 40 1.19 9.37 -14.07
C ARG A 40 0.37 9.96 -15.20
N GLY A 41 0.02 11.23 -15.07
CA GLY A 41 -0.54 12.06 -16.12
C GLY A 41 0.55 12.63 -17.03
N VAL A 42 0.10 13.38 -18.05
CA VAL A 42 0.98 14.07 -19.02
C VAL A 42 1.87 15.13 -18.37
N ASP A 43 1.49 15.63 -17.19
CA ASP A 43 2.24 16.58 -16.38
C ASP A 43 3.31 15.91 -15.49
N GLY A 44 3.44 14.58 -15.58
CA GLY A 44 4.39 13.82 -14.77
C GLY A 44 3.96 13.64 -13.32
N THR A 45 2.68 13.85 -12.98
CA THR A 45 2.15 13.63 -11.63
C THR A 45 0.99 12.66 -11.61
N ALA A 46 0.68 12.07 -10.45
CA ALA A 46 -0.53 11.28 -10.23
C ALA A 46 -1.49 12.00 -9.28
N SER A 47 -2.78 11.78 -9.52
CA SER A 47 -3.85 12.18 -8.61
C SER A 47 -4.76 10.98 -8.36
N VAL A 48 -5.22 10.82 -7.12
CA VAL A 48 -6.05 9.70 -6.71
C VAL A 48 -7.14 10.15 -5.74
N THR A 49 -8.35 9.63 -5.95
CA THR A 49 -9.46 9.78 -5.01
C THR A 49 -9.38 8.67 -3.98
N LEU A 50 -9.30 9.08 -2.72
CA LEU A 50 -9.21 8.21 -1.55
C LEU A 50 -10.58 8.11 -0.89
N LYS A 51 -10.91 6.92 -0.41
CA LYS A 51 -12.06 6.70 0.48
C LYS A 51 -11.60 5.92 1.70
N GLY A 52 -12.28 6.12 2.81
CA GLY A 52 -11.96 5.42 4.04
C GLY A 52 -12.97 5.63 5.14
N ARG A 53 -12.60 5.22 6.35
CA ARG A 53 -13.37 5.42 7.58
C ARG A 53 -12.51 6.05 8.67
N SER A 54 -13.15 6.75 9.60
CA SER A 54 -12.50 7.23 10.81
C SER A 54 -13.48 7.27 11.98
N SER A 55 -13.01 7.02 13.20
CA SER A 55 -13.76 7.34 14.42
C SER A 55 -13.54 8.79 14.87
N GLN A 56 -12.65 9.53 14.21
CA GLN A 56 -12.26 10.88 14.56
C GLN A 56 -12.82 11.91 13.57
N ALA A 57 -13.02 13.14 14.04
CA ALA A 57 -13.32 14.30 13.22
C ALA A 57 -12.14 15.27 13.25
N GLY A 58 -11.87 15.95 12.13
CA GLY A 58 -10.75 16.89 12.06
C GLY A 58 -10.27 17.17 10.64
N SER A 59 -9.11 17.81 10.51
CA SER A 59 -8.44 17.99 9.23
C SER A 59 -7.66 16.72 8.88
N LEU A 60 -8.04 16.06 7.78
CA LEU A 60 -7.25 14.99 7.17
C LEU A 60 -6.09 15.61 6.39
N ARG A 61 -4.88 15.18 6.71
CA ARG A 61 -3.63 15.69 6.15
C ARG A 61 -2.75 14.52 5.70
N VAL A 62 -1.77 14.82 4.86
CA VAL A 62 -0.79 13.84 4.39
C VAL A 62 0.61 14.38 4.49
N SER A 63 1.52 13.53 4.95
CA SER A 63 2.96 13.73 4.83
C SER A 63 3.54 12.68 3.90
N VAL A 64 4.47 13.07 3.02
CA VAL A 64 5.09 12.16 2.05
C VAL A 64 6.61 12.23 2.15
N VAL A 65 7.23 11.06 2.24
CA VAL A 65 8.68 10.90 2.16
C VAL A 65 9.06 9.99 1.00
N ARG A 66 10.24 10.21 0.41
CA ARG A 66 10.75 9.45 -0.74
C ARG A 66 12.04 8.69 -0.39
N GLY A 67 12.10 7.45 -0.86
CA GLY A 67 13.28 6.61 -0.86
C GLY A 67 13.73 6.13 0.53
N LYS A 68 14.84 5.40 0.56
CA LYS A 68 15.39 4.78 1.79
C LYS A 68 15.80 5.81 2.86
N HIS A 69 16.20 7.00 2.45
CA HIS A 69 16.58 8.11 3.34
C HIS A 69 15.40 8.94 3.84
N GLN A 70 14.16 8.56 3.49
CA GLN A 70 12.93 9.24 3.94
C GLN A 70 12.96 10.75 3.72
N LEU A 71 13.43 11.18 2.53
CA LEU A 71 13.50 12.60 2.19
C LEU A 71 12.09 13.17 2.10
N ARG A 72 11.78 14.20 2.89
CA ARG A 72 10.48 14.89 2.84
C ARG A 72 10.25 15.46 1.45
N LEU A 73 9.09 15.17 0.88
CA LEU A 73 8.73 15.65 -0.44
C LEU A 73 8.21 17.10 -0.35
N ALA A 74 8.80 17.99 -1.15
CA ALA A 74 8.43 19.40 -1.18
C ALA A 74 6.93 19.58 -1.48
N GLY A 75 6.26 20.41 -0.69
CA GLY A 75 4.81 20.62 -0.77
C GLY A 75 3.95 19.51 -0.15
N PHE A 76 4.55 18.44 0.39
CA PHE A 76 3.84 17.31 1.02
C PHE A 76 4.35 17.02 2.44
N ALA A 77 4.96 17.99 3.13
CA ALA A 77 5.40 17.76 4.51
C ALA A 77 4.23 17.62 5.48
N ASP A 78 3.14 18.36 5.22
CA ASP A 78 1.92 18.37 6.02
C ASP A 78 0.79 19.00 5.19
N ARG A 79 0.37 18.32 4.11
CA ARG A 79 -0.58 18.88 3.14
C ARG A 79 -2.02 18.57 3.58
N PRO A 80 -2.90 19.58 3.72
CA PRO A 80 -4.32 19.33 3.95
C PRO A 80 -4.99 18.67 2.74
N LEU A 81 -5.85 17.69 2.99
CA LEU A 81 -6.64 17.02 1.96
C LEU A 81 -8.14 17.30 2.09
N ALA A 82 -8.68 17.25 3.32
CA ALA A 82 -10.10 17.45 3.59
C ALA A 82 -10.35 17.78 5.07
N ARG A 83 -11.55 18.25 5.40
CA ARG A 83 -12.10 18.19 6.76
C ARG A 83 -13.10 17.04 6.81
N ILE A 84 -12.94 16.14 7.78
CA ILE A 84 -13.70 14.89 7.89
C ILE A 84 -14.46 14.82 9.22
N GLN A 85 -15.50 14.01 9.26
CA GLN A 85 -16.25 13.64 10.47
C GLN A 85 -16.03 12.16 10.78
N ALA A 86 -16.47 11.72 11.96
CA ALA A 86 -16.56 10.29 12.25
C ALA A 86 -17.49 9.60 11.24
N GLY A 87 -17.10 8.44 10.75
CA GLY A 87 -17.78 7.69 9.68
C GLY A 87 -16.96 7.60 8.40
N GLY A 88 -17.65 7.51 7.26
CA GLY A 88 -17.03 7.44 5.95
C GLY A 88 -16.53 8.79 5.45
N TRP A 89 -15.37 8.82 4.80
CA TRP A 89 -14.78 10.03 4.23
C TRP A 89 -14.33 9.82 2.79
N THR A 90 -14.19 10.92 2.05
CA THR A 90 -13.59 10.96 0.70
C THR A 90 -12.67 12.17 0.61
N ALA A 91 -11.50 11.99 0.00
CA ALA A 91 -10.52 13.06 -0.21
C ALA A 91 -9.77 12.85 -1.53
N ARG A 92 -9.13 13.89 -2.04
CA ARG A 92 -8.32 13.79 -3.26
C ARG A 92 -6.86 14.14 -2.94
N LEU A 93 -5.96 13.21 -3.21
CA LEU A 93 -4.53 13.46 -3.27
C LEU A 93 -4.18 13.85 -4.70
N SER A 94 -3.57 15.01 -4.91
CA SER A 94 -3.21 15.49 -6.25
C SER A 94 -1.74 15.88 -6.33
N GLY A 95 -1.16 15.72 -7.52
CA GLY A 95 0.17 16.23 -7.85
C GLY A 95 1.32 15.43 -7.25
N LEU A 96 1.14 14.13 -6.95
CA LEU A 96 2.23 13.29 -6.48
C LEU A 96 3.20 13.04 -7.65
N PRO A 97 4.46 13.48 -7.61
CA PRO A 97 5.34 13.45 -8.77
C PRO A 97 5.79 12.03 -9.13
N THR A 98 6.08 11.81 -10.41
CA THR A 98 6.68 10.56 -10.94
C THR A 98 7.90 10.14 -10.12
N GLY A 99 7.99 8.85 -9.80
CA GLY A 99 9.06 8.25 -9.01
C GLY A 99 8.55 7.51 -7.78
N GLY A 100 9.29 7.67 -6.68
CA GLY A 100 9.15 6.86 -5.47
C GLY A 100 10.43 6.03 -5.21
N PRO A 101 10.35 4.95 -4.41
CA PRO A 101 9.17 4.58 -3.61
C PRO A 101 8.83 5.68 -2.59
N TYR A 102 7.54 5.93 -2.41
CA TYR A 102 7.01 6.85 -1.42
C TYR A 102 6.43 6.09 -0.22
N ARG A 103 6.59 6.68 0.96
CA ARG A 103 5.74 6.40 2.12
C ARG A 103 4.84 7.61 2.35
N LEU A 104 3.54 7.37 2.33
CA LEU A 104 2.51 8.37 2.57
C LEU A 104 1.91 8.09 3.94
N ARG A 105 2.03 9.04 4.84
CA ARG A 105 1.40 9.00 6.17
C ARG A 105 0.22 9.95 6.18
N PHE A 106 -0.97 9.38 6.29
CA PHE A 106 -2.23 10.10 6.39
C PHE A 106 -2.60 10.22 7.87
N PHE A 107 -3.04 11.39 8.30
CA PHE A 107 -3.37 11.62 9.70
C PHE A 107 -4.44 12.68 9.88
N VAL A 108 -5.19 12.56 10.99
CA VAL A 108 -6.29 13.46 11.35
C VAL A 108 -5.81 14.36 12.48
N VAL A 109 -5.97 15.66 12.32
CA VAL A 109 -5.60 16.68 13.31
C VAL A 109 -6.84 17.43 13.79
N ASN A 110 -6.97 17.64 15.10
CA ASN A 110 -8.06 18.45 15.67
C ASN A 110 -7.77 19.96 15.57
N ASP A 111 -8.73 20.79 16.00
CA ASP A 111 -8.58 22.25 15.95
C ASP A 111 -7.48 22.78 16.91
N ALA A 112 -7.10 22.00 17.92
CA ALA A 112 -5.98 22.31 18.82
C ALA A 112 -4.62 21.88 18.26
N GLY A 113 -4.57 21.30 17.05
CA GLY A 113 -3.33 20.84 16.41
C GLY A 113 -2.83 19.46 16.87
N ALA A 114 -3.60 18.73 17.69
CA ALA A 114 -3.24 17.39 18.13
C ALA A 114 -3.60 16.33 17.08
N GLU A 115 -2.65 15.43 16.81
CA GLU A 115 -2.88 14.26 15.95
C GLU A 115 -3.75 13.22 16.69
N LEU A 116 -4.86 12.82 16.08
CA LEU A 116 -5.85 11.93 16.68
C LEU A 116 -5.74 10.48 16.18
N ALA A 117 -5.33 10.31 14.92
CA ALA A 117 -5.20 9.00 14.26
C ALA A 117 -4.31 9.14 13.02
N ALA A 118 -3.67 8.03 12.62
CA ALA A 118 -2.85 7.97 11.43
C ALA A 118 -2.94 6.60 10.74
N HIS A 119 -2.64 6.57 9.44
CA HIS A 119 -2.50 5.36 8.63
C HIS A 119 -1.43 5.58 7.56
N ASP A 120 -0.52 4.62 7.45
CA ASP A 120 0.63 4.71 6.58
C ASP A 120 0.46 3.77 5.39
N VAL A 121 0.78 4.26 4.19
CA VAL A 121 0.84 3.45 2.97
C VAL A 121 2.25 3.53 2.41
N GLU A 122 2.91 2.37 2.31
CA GLU A 122 4.30 2.26 1.93
C GLU A 122 4.49 1.75 0.50
N GLN A 123 5.69 1.96 -0.04
CA GLN A 123 6.10 1.47 -1.35
C GLN A 123 5.23 1.94 -2.53
N VAL A 124 4.59 3.11 -2.40
CA VAL A 124 3.80 3.68 -3.49
C VAL A 124 4.73 4.28 -4.54
N LEU A 125 4.48 3.97 -5.80
CA LEU A 125 5.20 4.49 -6.96
C LEU A 125 4.24 5.34 -7.80
N VAL A 126 4.80 6.30 -8.54
CA VAL A 126 4.09 7.01 -9.61
C VAL A 126 4.85 6.78 -10.90
N GLY A 127 4.19 6.20 -11.90
CA GLY A 127 4.84 5.74 -13.12
C GLY A 127 3.85 5.31 -14.20
N ASP A 128 4.28 4.41 -15.09
CA ASP A 128 3.46 3.92 -16.21
C ASP A 128 2.88 2.53 -15.90
N VAL A 129 1.57 2.36 -16.09
CA VAL A 129 0.86 1.11 -15.85
C VAL A 129 0.56 0.42 -17.18
N TRP A 130 0.98 -0.84 -17.30
CA TRP A 130 0.87 -1.64 -18.51
C TRP A 130 0.01 -2.87 -18.27
N VAL A 131 -0.94 -3.11 -19.18
CA VAL A 131 -1.75 -4.34 -19.20
C VAL A 131 -1.01 -5.40 -20.03
N LEU A 132 -0.78 -6.57 -19.43
CA LEU A 132 -0.14 -7.72 -20.08
C LEU A 132 -1.22 -8.73 -20.50
N ALA A 133 -1.85 -8.44 -21.64
CA ALA A 133 -2.87 -9.27 -22.25
C ALA A 133 -2.31 -10.09 -23.42
N GLY A 134 -2.94 -11.23 -23.73
CA GLY A 134 -2.55 -12.07 -24.85
C GLY A 134 -2.90 -13.53 -24.61
N GLN A 135 -2.10 -14.42 -25.20
CA GLN A 135 -2.22 -15.86 -25.04
C GLN A 135 -0.99 -16.44 -24.32
N SER A 136 -0.75 -17.76 -24.46
CA SER A 136 0.31 -18.52 -23.78
C SER A 136 1.69 -17.88 -23.76
N ASN A 137 2.13 -17.24 -24.86
CA ASN A 137 3.45 -16.60 -24.90
C ASN A 137 3.54 -15.34 -24.02
N MET A 138 2.42 -14.65 -23.77
CA MET A 138 2.35 -13.56 -22.79
C MET A 138 2.24 -14.10 -21.36
N VAL A 139 1.49 -15.20 -21.16
CA VAL A 139 1.40 -15.90 -19.86
C VAL A 139 2.79 -16.31 -19.34
N GLY A 140 3.68 -16.69 -20.26
CA GLY A 140 5.01 -17.18 -19.93
C GLY A 140 5.04 -18.71 -19.90
N ARG A 141 5.94 -19.28 -20.71
CA ARG A 141 6.14 -20.73 -20.89
C ARG A 141 7.60 -21.15 -20.79
N ALA A 142 8.52 -20.20 -20.68
CA ALA A 142 9.93 -20.51 -20.54
C ALA A 142 10.21 -21.09 -19.16
N GLU A 143 11.16 -22.01 -19.07
CA GLU A 143 11.56 -22.61 -17.80
C GLU A 143 12.00 -21.53 -16.79
N LEU A 144 11.74 -21.78 -15.50
CA LEU A 144 12.08 -20.85 -14.42
C LEU A 144 13.56 -20.96 -14.01
N GLU A 145 14.45 -21.18 -14.99
CA GLU A 145 15.89 -21.21 -14.80
C GLU A 145 16.51 -19.92 -15.34
N ASN A 146 17.42 -19.31 -14.57
CA ASN A 146 18.11 -18.06 -14.95
C ASN A 146 17.16 -16.94 -15.43
N VAL A 147 16.00 -16.82 -14.77
CA VAL A 147 14.97 -15.83 -15.12
C VAL A 147 15.40 -14.41 -14.76
N GLU A 148 14.71 -13.45 -15.35
CA GLU A 148 14.90 -12.04 -15.08
C GLU A 148 14.70 -11.72 -13.60
N LYS A 149 15.68 -11.04 -12.98
CA LYS A 149 15.62 -10.72 -11.54
C LYS A 149 14.64 -9.56 -11.28
N PRO A 150 13.93 -9.56 -10.15
CA PRO A 150 13.08 -8.44 -9.73
C PRO A 150 13.79 -7.09 -9.75
N HIS A 151 13.03 -6.02 -9.93
CA HIS A 151 13.52 -4.64 -9.94
C HIS A 151 12.71 -3.78 -8.97
N GLU A 152 13.34 -2.89 -8.20
CA GLU A 152 12.67 -2.10 -7.14
C GLU A 152 11.63 -1.11 -7.66
N LEU A 153 11.71 -0.73 -8.93
CA LEU A 153 10.74 0.15 -9.61
C LEU A 153 9.75 -0.59 -10.51
N VAL A 154 9.69 -1.92 -10.46
CA VAL A 154 8.73 -2.71 -11.24
C VAL A 154 7.85 -3.51 -10.31
N HIS A 155 6.57 -3.17 -10.27
CA HIS A 155 5.57 -3.82 -9.44
C HIS A 155 4.48 -4.46 -10.30
N VAL A 156 3.77 -5.44 -9.75
CA VAL A 156 2.70 -6.20 -10.40
C VAL A 156 1.45 -6.19 -9.53
N PHE A 157 0.29 -6.00 -10.16
CA PHE A 157 -1.00 -6.20 -9.51
C PHE A 157 -1.40 -7.67 -9.66
N ARG A 158 -1.56 -8.35 -8.52
CA ARG A 158 -1.90 -9.75 -8.46
C ARG A 158 -3.42 -9.96 -8.45
N PRO A 159 -3.93 -11.07 -9.01
CA PRO A 159 -5.37 -11.37 -9.05
C PRO A 159 -6.08 -11.39 -7.69
N GLU A 160 -5.38 -11.71 -6.60
CA GLU A 160 -5.86 -11.66 -5.21
C GLU A 160 -6.09 -10.24 -4.68
N GLY A 161 -5.84 -9.22 -5.50
CA GLY A 161 -6.18 -7.81 -5.21
C GLY A 161 -5.06 -7.00 -4.58
N GLY A 162 -3.83 -7.51 -4.57
CA GLY A 162 -2.65 -6.86 -3.99
C GLY A 162 -1.65 -6.37 -5.04
N TRP A 163 -0.90 -5.33 -4.70
CA TRP A 163 0.31 -4.97 -5.43
C TRP A 163 1.54 -5.54 -4.71
N GLU A 164 2.54 -5.96 -5.48
CA GLU A 164 3.83 -6.37 -4.94
C GLU A 164 4.96 -6.08 -5.93
N GLN A 165 6.21 -6.26 -5.49
CA GLN A 165 7.35 -6.23 -6.41
C GLN A 165 7.23 -7.37 -7.44
N ALA A 166 7.39 -7.02 -8.71
CA ALA A 166 7.25 -8.00 -9.79
C ALA A 166 8.39 -9.03 -9.76
N LYS A 167 8.00 -10.30 -9.79
CA LYS A 167 8.89 -11.47 -9.90
C LYS A 167 8.22 -12.50 -10.80
N GLU A 168 9.02 -13.25 -11.54
CA GLU A 168 8.51 -14.38 -12.32
C GLU A 168 8.01 -15.51 -11.41
N PRO A 169 6.95 -16.25 -11.81
CA PRO A 169 6.08 -15.95 -12.95
C PRO A 169 5.15 -14.74 -12.68
N LEU A 170 4.90 -13.94 -13.71
CA LEU A 170 3.97 -12.80 -13.60
C LEU A 170 2.50 -13.22 -13.61
N HIS A 171 2.14 -14.24 -14.39
CA HIS A 171 0.78 -14.78 -14.43
C HIS A 171 0.61 -15.94 -13.45
N GLU A 172 -0.60 -16.15 -12.96
CA GLU A 172 -0.88 -17.19 -11.97
C GLU A 172 -1.39 -18.49 -12.59
N ARG A 173 -1.01 -19.61 -11.96
CA ARG A 173 -1.42 -20.94 -12.41
C ARG A 173 -2.92 -21.08 -12.18
N ARG A 174 -3.68 -21.17 -13.27
CA ARG A 174 -5.08 -21.57 -13.19
C ARG A 174 -5.18 -23.08 -13.05
N GLU A 175 -5.68 -23.55 -11.90
CA GLU A 175 -5.80 -24.98 -11.55
C GLU A 175 -6.53 -25.80 -12.62
N ARG A 176 -7.51 -25.20 -13.30
CA ARG A 176 -8.35 -25.88 -14.30
C ARG A 176 -7.61 -26.52 -15.47
N ASN A 177 -6.41 -26.05 -15.83
CA ASN A 177 -5.80 -26.41 -17.12
C ASN A 177 -4.44 -27.11 -17.01
N ASN A 178 -3.99 -27.48 -15.79
CA ASN A 178 -2.65 -28.01 -15.51
C ASN A 178 -1.51 -27.29 -16.25
N MET A 179 -1.68 -25.97 -16.43
CA MET A 179 -0.93 -25.19 -17.39
C MET A 179 0.42 -24.81 -16.80
N VAL A 180 1.52 -25.21 -17.46
CA VAL A 180 2.88 -24.82 -17.05
C VAL A 180 3.02 -23.32 -17.21
N ILE A 181 3.26 -22.60 -16.12
CA ILE A 181 3.57 -21.17 -16.15
C ILE A 181 5.04 -21.00 -15.85
N GLY A 182 5.67 -20.17 -16.66
CA GLY A 182 7.08 -19.91 -16.62
C GLY A 182 7.37 -18.43 -16.82
N ALA A 183 8.62 -18.11 -17.15
CA ALA A 183 8.98 -16.73 -17.45
C ALA A 183 8.30 -16.24 -18.73
N GLY A 184 7.86 -14.99 -18.70
CA GLY A 184 7.28 -14.28 -19.84
C GLY A 184 8.13 -13.08 -20.26
N LEU A 185 7.64 -12.31 -21.22
CA LEU A 185 8.31 -11.10 -21.70
C LEU A 185 8.01 -9.84 -20.87
N GLY A 186 7.05 -9.92 -19.93
CA GLY A 186 6.55 -8.77 -19.16
C GLY A 186 7.61 -8.14 -18.26
N LEU A 187 8.36 -8.93 -17.49
CA LEU A 187 9.37 -8.39 -16.56
C LEU A 187 10.60 -7.84 -17.31
N PRO A 188 11.19 -8.52 -18.31
CA PRO A 188 12.24 -7.94 -19.14
C PRO A 188 11.83 -6.63 -19.82
N PHE A 189 10.61 -6.58 -20.39
CA PHE A 189 10.05 -5.36 -20.97
C PHE A 189 10.01 -4.22 -19.94
N ALA A 190 9.43 -4.46 -18.77
CA ALA A 190 9.29 -3.45 -17.74
C ALA A 190 10.64 -2.91 -17.26
N LYS A 191 11.63 -3.80 -17.07
CA LYS A 191 12.99 -3.40 -16.69
C LYS A 191 13.67 -2.55 -17.76
N GLU A 192 13.49 -2.92 -19.02
CA GLU A 192 14.03 -2.13 -20.13
C GLU A 192 13.37 -0.75 -20.22
N MET A 193 12.07 -0.66 -19.96
CA MET A 193 11.37 0.63 -19.86
C MET A 193 11.88 1.48 -18.70
N VAL A 194 12.09 0.89 -17.53
CA VAL A 194 12.72 1.58 -16.39
C VAL A 194 14.12 2.06 -16.76
N ARG A 195 14.95 1.21 -17.39
CA ARG A 195 16.31 1.57 -17.80
C ARG A 195 16.35 2.76 -18.76
N ARG A 196 15.39 2.81 -19.71
CA ARG A 196 15.34 3.88 -20.74
C ARG A 196 14.77 5.19 -20.23
N THR A 197 13.84 5.14 -19.28
CA THR A 197 13.03 6.30 -18.90
C THR A 197 13.26 6.76 -17.46
N ASN A 198 13.82 5.90 -16.61
CA ASN A 198 13.88 6.07 -15.16
C ASN A 198 12.49 6.29 -14.51
N VAL A 199 11.44 5.76 -15.14
CA VAL A 199 10.05 5.84 -14.66
C VAL A 199 9.64 4.48 -14.10
N PRO A 200 9.01 4.43 -12.91
CA PRO A 200 8.47 3.19 -12.37
C PRO A 200 7.43 2.54 -13.29
N VAL A 201 7.33 1.20 -13.25
CA VAL A 201 6.40 0.44 -14.08
C VAL A 201 5.50 -0.43 -13.21
N GLY A 202 4.18 -0.32 -13.45
CA GLY A 202 3.17 -1.22 -12.91
C GLY A 202 2.70 -2.19 -13.97
N LEU A 203 2.58 -3.48 -13.63
CA LEU A 203 2.13 -4.53 -14.54
C LEU A 203 0.78 -5.08 -14.09
N ILE A 204 -0.15 -5.26 -15.02
CA ILE A 204 -1.44 -5.90 -14.78
C ILE A 204 -1.54 -7.14 -15.69
N PRO A 205 -1.21 -8.33 -15.18
CA PRO A 205 -1.31 -9.60 -15.92
C PRO A 205 -2.77 -10.01 -16.15
N THR A 206 -3.18 -10.15 -17.41
CA THR A 206 -4.56 -10.50 -17.79
C THR A 206 -4.68 -11.57 -18.87
N ALA A 207 -3.55 -12.09 -19.37
CA ALA A 207 -3.49 -13.18 -20.35
C ALA A 207 -3.94 -14.54 -19.78
#